data_AF-A0ABD7Q843-F1
#
_entry.id   AF-A0ABD7Q843-F1
#
_cell.length_a   1.000
_cell.length_b   1.000
_cell.length_c   1.000
_cell.angle_alpha   90.00
_cell.angle_beta   90.00
_cell.angle_gamma   90.00
#
_symmetry.space_group_name_H-M   'P 1'
#
loop_
_entity.id
_entity.type
_entity.pdbx_description
1 polymer ?
#
loop_
_entity_poly.entity_id
_entity_poly.type
_entity_poly.pdbx_seq_one_letter_code
_entity_poly.pdbx_strand_id
1 'polypeptide(L)'
;MRSYILLVFFATIIYSVINNKKHKVLCSLFINEFGFLPGGIILAQAGGVFLTFQKDLFFLFPLIVSEGNFIVRDMKSEHYNFIRTLPSEITLWIKIKYILFSVSIILMLISYISYSLLTIS
;
A
#
# COMPACT_ATOMS: atom_id res chain seq x y z
N MET A 1 23.06 -11.81 -1.16
CA MET A 1 22.04 -10.87 -1.68
C MET A 1 22.74 -9.60 -2.14
N ARG A 2 22.52 -9.14 -3.38
CA ARG A 2 23.28 -8.00 -3.92
C ARG A 2 22.86 -6.69 -3.21
N SER A 3 23.84 -5.90 -2.74
CA SER A 3 23.63 -4.72 -1.86
C SER A 3 22.64 -3.69 -2.43
N TYR A 4 22.61 -3.49 -3.75
CA TYR A 4 21.69 -2.54 -4.39
C TYR A 4 20.20 -2.91 -4.26
N ILE A 5 19.86 -4.19 -4.09
CA ILE A 5 18.46 -4.62 -3.94
C ILE A 5 17.91 -4.20 -2.57
N LEU A 6 18.75 -4.27 -1.54
CA LEU A 6 18.43 -3.76 -0.21
C LEU A 6 18.19 -2.25 -0.25
N LEU A 7 19.04 -1.51 -0.96
CA LEU A 7 18.88 -0.06 -1.13
C LEU A 7 17.52 0.29 -1.77
N VAL A 8 17.13 -0.42 -2.82
CA VAL A 8 15.82 -0.23 -3.47
C VAL A 8 14.68 -0.52 -2.49
N PHE A 9 14.76 -1.61 -1.74
CA PHE A 9 13.76 -1.95 -0.73
C PHE A 9 13.63 -0.85 0.33
N PHE A 10 14.74 -0.39 0.92
CA PHE A 10 14.73 0.72 1.89
C PHE A 10 14.21 2.02 1.28
N ALA A 11 14.51 2.31 0.02
CA ALA A 11 13.95 3.47 -0.68
C ALA A 11 12.42 3.41 -0.74
N THR A 12 11.81 2.22 -0.89
CA THR A 12 10.34 2.08 -0.83
C THR A 12 9.77 2.37 0.56
N ILE A 13 10.47 1.96 1.62
CA ILE A 13 10.10 2.29 3.01
C ILE A 13 10.15 3.80 3.21
N ILE A 14 11.24 4.45 2.78
CA ILE A 14 11.43 5.90 2.89
C ILE A 14 10.34 6.64 2.10
N TYR A 15 10.05 6.22 0.86
CA TYR A 15 8.98 6.78 0.06
C TYR A 15 7.62 6.69 0.78
N SER A 16 7.33 5.55 1.40
CA SER A 16 6.13 5.35 2.21
C SER A 16 6.06 6.30 3.41
N VAL A 17 7.17 6.48 4.14
CA VAL A 17 7.25 7.37 5.31
C VAL A 17 7.04 8.84 4.91
N ILE A 18 7.67 9.29 3.83
CA ILE A 18 7.52 10.67 3.32
C ILE A 18 6.07 10.95 2.93
N ASN A 19 5.41 9.99 2.26
CA ASN A 19 4.01 10.14 1.84
C ASN A 19 3.01 9.90 2.98
N ASN A 20 3.45 9.67 4.23
CA ASN A 20 2.53 9.51 5.35
C ASN A 20 1.65 10.74 5.62
N LYS A 21 2.09 11.94 5.22
CA LYS A 21 1.24 13.14 5.25
C LYS A 21 0.02 12.99 4.35
N LYS A 22 0.18 12.41 3.16
CA LYS A 22 -0.92 12.17 2.22
C LYS A 22 -1.90 11.10 2.73
N HIS A 23 -1.39 10.10 3.44
CA HIS A 23 -2.26 9.15 4.17
C HIS A 23 -3.16 9.85 5.19
N LYS A 24 -2.60 10.77 5.98
CA LYS A 24 -3.39 11.55 6.95
C LYS A 24 -4.48 12.37 6.28
N VAL A 25 -4.18 12.97 5.11
CA VAL A 25 -5.19 13.69 4.31
C VAL A 25 -6.34 12.76 3.90
N LEU A 26 -6.07 11.56 3.40
CA LEU A 26 -7.11 10.58 3.07
C LEU A 26 -7.94 10.18 4.28
N CYS A 27 -7.30 9.96 5.43
CA CYS A 27 -8.01 9.67 6.68
C CYS A 27 -8.94 10.83 7.06
N SER A 28 -8.48 12.07 6.95
CA SER A 28 -9.30 13.25 7.23
C SER A 28 -10.46 13.39 6.27
N LEU A 29 -10.27 13.18 4.96
CA LEU A 29 -11.35 13.20 3.98
C LEU A 29 -12.41 12.12 4.30
N PHE A 30 -11.96 10.91 4.64
CA PHE A 30 -12.85 9.81 4.99
C PHE A 30 -13.63 10.08 6.29
N ILE A 31 -12.96 10.62 7.32
CA ILE A 31 -13.61 11.00 8.58
C ILE A 31 -14.61 12.12 8.37
N ASN A 32 -14.31 13.10 7.52
CA ASN A 32 -15.24 14.19 7.22
C ASN A 32 -16.52 13.68 6.55
N GLU A 33 -16.42 12.66 5.71
CA GLU A 33 -17.57 12.06 5.01
C GLU A 33 -18.38 11.12 5.93
N PHE A 34 -17.70 10.23 6.66
CA PHE A 34 -18.36 9.12 7.36
C PHE A 34 -18.36 9.24 8.89
N GLY A 35 -17.64 10.20 9.47
CA GLY A 35 -17.56 10.45 10.91
C GLY A 35 -16.67 9.47 11.69
N PHE A 36 -16.03 8.50 11.02
CA PHE A 36 -15.13 7.53 11.66
C PHE A 36 -14.03 7.07 10.72
N LEU A 37 -13.06 6.33 11.26
CA LEU A 37 -12.02 5.66 10.47
C LEU A 37 -12.16 4.13 10.60
N PRO A 38 -12.09 3.36 9.50
CA PRO A 38 -12.14 1.91 9.53
C PRO A 38 -11.10 1.31 10.49
N GLY A 39 -11.52 0.34 11.30
CA GLY A 39 -10.66 -0.28 12.34
C GLY A 39 -9.34 -0.84 11.80
N GLY A 40 -9.34 -1.41 10.58
CA GLY A 40 -8.12 -1.89 9.93
C GLY A 40 -7.08 -0.79 9.68
N ILE A 41 -7.51 0.43 9.37
CA ILE A 41 -6.60 1.58 9.23
C ILE A 41 -6.03 1.97 10.59
N ILE A 42 -6.87 2.02 11.63
CA ILE A 42 -6.45 2.38 13.00
C ILE A 42 -5.40 1.40 13.52
N LEU A 43 -5.64 0.09 13.39
CA LEU A 43 -4.71 -0.95 13.81
C LEU A 43 -3.38 -0.86 13.05
N ALA A 44 -3.44 -0.67 11.74
CA ALA A 44 -2.24 -0.55 10.93
C ALA A 44 -1.46 0.76 11.20
N GLN A 45 -2.13 1.86 11.58
CA GLN A 45 -1.46 3.07 12.04
C GLN A 45 -0.74 2.84 13.38
N ALA A 46 -1.36 2.10 14.32
CA ALA A 46 -0.74 1.76 15.60
C ALA A 46 0.52 0.89 15.45
N GLY A 47 0.58 0.06 14.40
CA GLY A 47 1.77 -0.72 14.06
C GLY A 47 2.94 0.08 13.47
N GLY A 48 2.79 1.40 13.26
CA GLY A 48 3.88 2.29 12.86
C GLY A 48 4.55 1.90 11.54
N VAL A 49 5.89 1.90 11.53
CA VAL A 49 6.69 1.60 10.32
C VAL A 49 6.49 0.15 9.86
N PHE A 50 6.29 -0.80 10.78
CA PHE A 50 6.09 -2.21 10.44
C PHE A 50 4.86 -2.44 9.57
N LEU A 51 3.77 -1.72 9.85
CA LEU A 51 2.51 -1.82 9.12
C LEU A 51 2.31 -0.66 8.13
N THR A 52 3.39 0.02 7.77
CA THR A 52 3.32 1.24 6.95
C THR A 52 2.70 1.00 5.58
N PHE A 53 2.80 -0.20 5.00
CA PHE A 53 2.12 -0.54 3.75
C PHE A 53 0.66 -0.89 4.03
N GLN A 54 0.39 -1.75 5.01
CA GLN A 54 -0.93 -2.26 5.33
C GLN A 54 -1.97 -1.17 5.61
N LYS A 55 -1.55 -0.07 6.25
CA LYS A 55 -2.45 1.04 6.61
C LYS A 55 -3.13 1.73 5.41
N ASP A 56 -2.56 1.59 4.21
CA ASP A 56 -3.11 2.19 2.99
C ASP A 56 -3.94 1.19 2.16
N LEU A 57 -3.99 -0.11 2.53
CA LEU A 57 -4.68 -1.16 1.76
C LEU A 57 -6.17 -0.88 1.59
N PHE A 58 -6.82 -0.38 2.64
CA PHE A 58 -8.23 0.00 2.60
C PHE A 58 -8.51 1.02 1.48
N PHE A 59 -7.62 1.99 1.28
CA PHE A 59 -7.74 2.97 0.21
C PHE A 59 -7.24 2.43 -1.13
N LEU A 60 -6.23 1.55 -1.14
CA LEU A 60 -5.68 1.00 -2.37
C LEU A 60 -6.70 0.12 -3.11
N PHE A 61 -7.35 -0.82 -2.42
CA PHE A 61 -8.12 -1.87 -3.10
C PHE A 61 -9.23 -1.33 -3.99
N PRO A 62 -10.09 -0.40 -3.54
CA PRO A 62 -11.11 0.20 -4.40
C PRO A 62 -10.53 0.94 -5.62
N LEU A 63 -9.27 1.36 -5.58
CA LEU A 63 -8.60 2.06 -6.70
C LEU A 63 -8.05 1.12 -7.78
N ILE A 64 -7.94 -0.19 -7.49
CA ILE A 64 -7.29 -1.16 -8.38
C ILE A 64 -8.19 -2.33 -8.80
N VAL A 65 -9.21 -2.69 -8.01
CA VAL A 65 -10.17 -3.73 -8.38
C VAL A 65 -11.56 -3.14 -8.65
N SER A 66 -12.43 -3.93 -9.28
CA SER A 66 -13.84 -3.59 -9.50
C SER A 66 -14.68 -3.85 -8.25
N GLU A 67 -15.84 -3.19 -8.17
CA GLU A 67 -16.87 -3.51 -7.18
C GLU A 67 -17.28 -4.98 -7.32
N GLY A 68 -17.52 -5.65 -6.19
CA GLY A 68 -17.84 -7.09 -6.15
C GLY A 68 -16.62 -8.04 -6.25
N ASN A 69 -15.41 -7.54 -6.49
CA ASN A 69 -14.20 -8.37 -6.38
C ASN A 69 -14.03 -8.89 -4.95
N PHE A 70 -13.57 -10.13 -4.79
CA PHE A 70 -13.35 -10.78 -3.48
C PHE A 70 -12.63 -9.89 -2.46
N ILE A 71 -11.67 -9.07 -2.91
CA ILE A 71 -10.87 -8.19 -2.05
C ILE A 71 -11.71 -7.06 -1.43
N VAL A 72 -12.73 -6.56 -2.14
CA VAL A 72 -13.57 -5.42 -1.71
C VAL A 72 -15.04 -5.79 -1.48
N ARG A 73 -15.42 -7.07 -1.63
CA ARG A 73 -16.83 -7.51 -1.53
C ARG A 73 -17.47 -7.18 -0.18
N ASP A 74 -16.67 -7.17 0.88
CA ASP A 74 -17.13 -6.92 2.25
C ASP A 74 -17.05 -5.42 2.62
N MET A 75 -16.59 -4.58 1.68
CA MET A 75 -16.60 -3.12 1.84
C MET A 75 -18.00 -2.59 1.49
N LYS A 76 -18.52 -1.66 2.31
CA LYS A 76 -19.76 -0.93 1.97
C LYS A 76 -19.60 -0.19 0.65
N SER A 77 -20.62 -0.25 -0.21
CA SER A 77 -20.63 0.41 -1.53
C SER A 77 -20.37 1.91 -1.44
N GLU A 78 -20.89 2.59 -0.42
CA GLU A 78 -20.62 4.02 -0.16
C GLU A 78 -19.12 4.30 0.05
N HIS A 79 -18.44 3.47 0.85
CA HIS A 79 -17.00 3.62 1.08
C HIS A 79 -16.19 3.34 -0.19
N TYR A 80 -16.58 2.30 -0.93
CA TYR A 80 -15.95 1.94 -2.20
C TYR A 80 -16.09 3.09 -3.20
N ASN A 81 -17.29 3.61 -3.37
CA ASN A 81 -17.60 4.71 -4.29
C ASN A 81 -16.89 5.99 -3.90
N PHE A 82 -16.88 6.35 -2.62
CA PHE A 82 -16.12 7.50 -2.11
C PHE A 82 -14.65 7.41 -2.51
N ILE A 83 -13.99 6.26 -2.28
CA ILE A 83 -12.58 6.10 -2.63
C ILE A 83 -12.37 6.15 -4.14
N ARG A 84 -13.30 5.55 -4.91
CA ARG A 84 -13.21 5.46 -6.38
C ARG A 84 -13.36 6.83 -7.06
N THR A 85 -14.11 7.76 -6.47
CA THR A 85 -14.34 9.10 -7.01
C THR A 85 -13.28 10.12 -6.59
N LEU A 86 -12.35 9.75 -5.70
CA LEU A 86 -11.28 10.66 -5.29
C LEU A 86 -10.38 11.05 -6.48
N PRO A 87 -9.96 12.33 -6.56
CA PRO A 87 -9.05 12.81 -7.59
C PRO A 87 -7.73 12.02 -7.61
N SER A 88 -7.19 11.84 -8.81
CA SER A 88 -5.96 11.08 -9.01
C SER A 88 -4.76 11.71 -8.30
N GLU A 89 -4.74 13.03 -8.18
CA GLU A 89 -3.72 13.84 -7.53
C GLU A 89 -3.56 13.45 -6.04
N ILE A 90 -4.66 13.01 -5.41
CA ILE A 90 -4.72 12.60 -4.01
C ILE A 90 -4.36 11.11 -3.83
N THR A 91 -4.56 10.28 -4.86
CA THR A 91 -4.50 8.80 -4.74
C THR A 91 -3.33 8.15 -5.49
N LEU A 92 -2.72 8.84 -6.47
CA LEU A 92 -1.64 8.32 -7.32
C LEU A 92 -0.45 7.79 -6.52
N TRP A 93 -0.09 8.47 -5.43
CA TRP A 93 1.03 8.08 -4.58
C TRP A 93 0.84 6.69 -3.94
N ILE A 94 -0.41 6.27 -3.68
CA ILE A 94 -0.71 4.93 -3.14
C ILE A 94 -0.36 3.89 -4.22
N LYS A 95 -0.81 4.12 -5.46
CA LYS A 95 -0.52 3.21 -6.59
C LYS A 95 0.97 3.10 -6.83
N ILE A 96 1.68 4.23 -6.89
CA ILE A 96 3.14 4.27 -7.07
C ILE A 96 3.86 3.52 -5.95
N LYS A 97 3.49 3.79 -4.69
CA LYS A 97 4.06 3.11 -3.53
C LYS A 97 3.96 1.59 -3.65
N TYR A 98 2.78 1.08 -4.03
CA TYR A 98 2.55 -0.36 -4.13
C TYR A 98 3.22 -0.99 -5.34
N ILE A 99 3.31 -0.28 -6.48
CA ILE A 99 4.10 -0.75 -7.63
C ILE A 99 5.57 -0.88 -7.25
N LEU A 100 6.16 0.16 -6.63
CA LEU A 100 7.55 0.13 -6.20
C LEU A 100 7.82 -1.01 -5.22
N PHE A 101 6.92 -1.21 -4.25
CA PHE A 101 7.03 -2.28 -3.27
C PHE A 101 6.96 -3.67 -3.92
N SER A 102 5.98 -3.91 -4.80
CA SER A 102 5.84 -5.18 -5.53
C SER A 102 7.06 -5.47 -6.40
N VAL A 103 7.57 -4.49 -7.15
CA VAL A 103 8.79 -4.65 -7.95
C VAL A 103 9.98 -5.00 -7.06
N SER A 104 10.10 -4.36 -5.89
CA SER A 104 11.18 -4.63 -4.94
C SER A 104 11.13 -6.06 -4.41
N ILE A 105 9.94 -6.56 -4.06
CA ILE A 105 9.75 -7.96 -3.64
C ILE A 105 10.12 -8.93 -4.76
N ILE A 106 9.66 -8.69 -5.99
CA ILE A 106 9.96 -9.56 -7.13
C ILE A 106 11.47 -9.63 -7.37
N LEU A 107 12.18 -8.49 -7.32
CA LEU A 107 13.63 -8.45 -7.47
C LEU A 107 14.36 -9.19 -6.34
N MET A 108 13.87 -9.09 -5.10
CA MET A 108 14.40 -9.86 -3.97
C MET A 108 14.22 -11.36 -4.17
N LEU A 109 13.03 -11.81 -4.62
CA LEU A 109 12.75 -13.22 -4.89
C LEU A 109 13.63 -13.76 -6.01
N ILE A 110 13.75 -13.05 -7.13
CA ILE A 110 14.63 -13.44 -8.24
C ILE A 110 16.07 -13.56 -7.75
N SER A 111 16.58 -12.57 -7.02
CA SER A 111 17.96 -12.63 -6.50
C SER A 111 18.17 -13.79 -5.54
N TYR A 112 17.18 -14.14 -4.72
CA TYR A 112 17.26 -15.28 -3.82
C TYR A 112 17.30 -16.59 -4.60
N ILE A 113 16.39 -16.76 -5.57
CA ILE A 113 16.34 -17.95 -6.44
C ILE A 113 17.65 -18.11 -7.21
N SER A 114 18.14 -17.05 -7.86
CA SER A 114 19.41 -17.11 -8.60
C SER A 114 20.60 -17.47 -7.70
N TYR A 115 20.66 -16.93 -6.48
CA TYR A 115 21.70 -17.30 -5.51
C TYR A 115 21.59 -18.77 -5.13
N SER A 116 20.38 -19.25 -4.80
CA SER A 116 20.17 -20.64 -4.42
C SER A 116 20.55 -21.62 -5.54
N LEU A 117 20.19 -21.32 -6.80
CA LEU A 117 20.55 -22.15 -7.95
C LEU A 117 22.06 -22.23 -8.15
N LEU A 118 22.77 -21.09 -8.05
CA LEU A 118 24.23 -21.02 -8.16
C LEU A 118 24.99 -21.71 -7.02
N THR A 119 24.34 -21.91 -5.87
CA THR A 119 24.97 -22.56 -4.70
C THR A 119 24.73 -24.07 -4.70
N ILE A 120 23.72 -24.55 -5.43
CA ILE A 120 23.38 -25.97 -5.57
C ILE A 120 24.08 -26.60 -6.80
N SER A 121 24.40 -25.79 -7.82
CA SER A 121 25.23 -26.19 -8.98
C SER A 121 26.72 -26.23 -8.65
#